data_AF-A0A127PA29-F1
#
_entry.id   AF-A0A127PA29-F1
#
_cell.length_a   1.000
_cell.length_b   1.000
_cell.length_c   1.000
_cell.angle_alpha   90.00
_cell.angle_beta   90.00
_cell.angle_gamma   90.00
#
_symmetry.space_group_name_H-M   'P 1'
#
loop_
_entity.id
_entity.type
_entity.pdbx_description
1 polymer ?
#
loop_
_entity_poly.entity_id
_entity_poly.type
_entity_poly.pdbx_seq_one_letter_code
_entity_poly.pdbx_strand_id
1 'polypeptide(L)' 'MLSESAANAFRLGPAAALTGPIARGDMATVARQYQAIQKWQPQVASLYQQFAALTGDLALRKKNGKP' A
#
# COMPACT_ATOMS: atom_id res chain seq x y z
N MET A 1 -7.20 13.07 6.53
CA MET A 1 -6.25 12.03 6.08
C MET A 1 -6.85 10.63 6.00
N LEU A 2 -7.18 9.91 7.09
CA LEU A 2 -7.77 8.55 6.99
C LEU A 2 -9.19 8.56 6.39
N SER A 3 -10.04 9.50 6.82
CA SER A 3 -11.40 9.65 6.28
C SER A 3 -11.41 9.99 4.79
N GLU A 4 -10.44 10.77 4.32
CA GLU A 4 -10.29 11.10 2.90
C GLU A 4 -9.82 9.89 2.08
N SER A 5 -8.89 9.10 2.61
CA SER A 5 -8.49 7.83 1.97
C SER A 5 -9.67 6.87 1.84
N ALA A 6 -10.50 6.74 2.88
CA ALA A 6 -11.72 5.94 2.84
C ALA A 6 -12.73 6.50 1.82
N ALA A 7 -12.99 7.81 1.84
CA ALA A 7 -13.89 8.46 0.90
C ALA A 7 -13.44 8.26 -0.57
N ASN A 8 -12.13 8.36 -0.83
CA ASN A 8 -11.59 8.09 -2.16
C ASN A 8 -11.74 6.62 -2.56
N ALA A 9 -11.55 5.67 -1.65
CA ALA A 9 -11.76 4.25 -1.94
C ALA A 9 -13.22 3.95 -2.29
N PHE A 10 -14.19 4.55 -1.59
CA PHE A 10 -15.61 4.41 -1.93
C PHE A 10 -15.97 5.06 -3.28
N ARG A 11 -15.39 6.23 -3.58
CA ARG A 11 -15.71 6.98 -4.80
C ARG A 11 -15.05 6.42 -6.05
N LEU A 12 -13.80 5.96 -5.97
CA LEU A 12 -12.98 5.56 -7.11
C LEU A 12 -12.83 4.03 -7.25
N GLY A 13 -13.18 3.28 -6.20
CA GLY A 13 -12.75 1.89 -6.05
C GLY A 13 -11.34 1.78 -5.45
N PRO A 14 -11.04 0.68 -4.73
CA PRO A 14 -9.82 0.54 -3.93
C PRO A 14 -8.55 0.53 -4.79
N ALA A 15 -8.57 -0.10 -5.97
CA ALA A 15 -7.39 -0.14 -6.85
C ALA A 15 -7.07 1.25 -7.41
N ALA A 16 -8.07 2.00 -7.88
CA ALA A 16 -7.87 3.34 -8.43
C ALA A 16 -7.45 4.35 -7.35
N ALA A 17 -8.05 4.26 -6.15
CA ALA A 17 -7.74 5.11 -5.01
C ALA A 17 -6.36 4.85 -4.38
N LEU A 18 -5.72 3.71 -4.66
CA LEU A 18 -4.41 3.39 -4.11
C LEU A 18 -3.35 4.40 -4.58
N THR A 19 -2.64 5.00 -3.61
CA THR A 19 -1.52 5.92 -3.83
C THR A 19 -0.26 5.44 -3.09
N GLY A 20 0.81 6.24 -3.12
CA GLY A 20 2.06 5.92 -2.41
C GLY A 20 3.07 5.11 -3.24
N PRO A 21 4.15 4.64 -2.61
CA PRO A 21 5.27 4.00 -3.31
C PRO A 21 4.87 2.69 -3.99
N ILE A 22 4.02 1.87 -3.37
CA ILE A 22 3.54 0.60 -3.95
C ILE A 22 2.74 0.84 -5.24
N ALA A 23 1.85 1.83 -5.26
CA ALA A 23 1.08 2.19 -6.46
C ALA A 23 1.96 2.64 -7.63
N ARG A 24 3.16 3.15 -7.36
CA ARG A 24 4.14 3.59 -8.36
C ARG A 24 5.23 2.55 -8.66
N GLY A 25 5.25 1.42 -7.96
CA GLY A 25 6.30 0.40 -8.07
C GLY A 25 7.63 0.75 -7.39
N ASP A 26 7.67 1.76 -6.51
CA ASP A 26 8.87 2.14 -5.76
C ASP A 26 9.10 1.20 -4.55
N MET A 27 9.53 -0.03 -4.86
CA MET A 27 9.77 -1.06 -3.85
C MET A 27 11.03 -0.79 -3.02
N ALA A 28 11.96 0.04 -3.50
CA ALA A 28 13.12 0.47 -2.73
C ALA A 28 12.70 1.31 -1.51
N THR A 29 11.73 2.21 -1.68
CA THR A 29 11.14 2.95 -0.55
C THR A 29 10.39 2.04 0.41
N VAL A 30 9.61 1.08 -0.09
CA VAL A 30 8.89 0.09 0.74
C VAL A 30 9.86 -0.74 1.58
N ALA A 31 10.98 -1.20 1.00
CA ALA A 31 12.01 -1.96 1.71
C ALA A 31 12.66 -1.14 2.82
N ARG A 32 13.01 0.13 2.56
CA ARG A 32 13.56 1.04 3.59
C ARG A 32 12.57 1.28 4.73
N GLN A 33 11.30 1.49 4.41
CA GLN A 33 10.24 1.66 5.42
C GLN A 33 10.07 0.40 6.27
N TYR A 34 10.02 -0.79 5.66
CA TYR A 34 9.98 -2.06 6.37
C TYR A 34 11.18 -2.22 7.31
N GLN A 35 12.41 -1.96 6.84
CA GLN A 35 13.61 -2.05 7.67
C GLN A 35 13.57 -1.10 8.86
N ALA A 36 13.06 0.12 8.69
CA ALA A 36 12.89 1.07 9.79
C ALA A 36 11.89 0.56 10.84
N ILE A 37 10.74 0.03 10.39
CA ILE A 37 9.72 -0.54 11.28
C ILE A 37 10.24 -1.80 11.97
N GLN A 38 10.98 -2.66 11.26
CA GLN A 38 11.57 -3.88 11.82
C GLN A 38 12.56 -3.57 12.96
N LYS A 39 13.36 -2.52 12.81
CA LYS A 39 14.29 -2.05 13.85
C LYS A 39 13.56 -1.46 15.06
N TRP A 40 12.42 -0.82 14.85
CA TRP A 40 11.61 -0.22 15.91
C TRP A 40 10.75 -1.24 16.65
N GLN A 41 9.94 -2.01 15.92
CA GLN A 41 8.98 -2.96 16.47
C GLN A 41 8.68 -4.12 15.48
N PRO A 42 9.31 -5.30 15.67
CA PRO A 42 9.18 -6.43 14.74
C PRO A 42 7.75 -6.92 14.49
N GLN A 43 6.88 -6.92 15.51
CA GLN A 43 5.47 -7.33 15.34
C GLN A 43 4.70 -6.41 14.39
N VAL A 44 4.99 -5.11 14.38
CA VAL A 44 4.37 -4.14 13.47
C VAL A 44 4.93 -4.29 12.06
N ALA A 45 6.21 -4.64 11.93
CA ALA A 45 6.83 -4.89 10.63
C ALA A 45 6.18 -6.08 9.90
N SER A 46 5.80 -7.13 10.65
CA SER A 46 5.04 -8.26 10.09
C SER A 46 3.68 -7.80 9.52
N LEU A 47 2.96 -6.93 10.24
CA LEU A 47 1.71 -6.36 9.75
C LEU A 47 1.94 -5.47 8.51
N TYR A 48 2.97 -4.64 8.53
CA TYR A 48 3.35 -3.79 7.40
C TYR A 48 3.63 -4.62 6.14
N GLN A 49 4.34 -5.75 6.27
CA GLN A 49 4.63 -6.65 5.16
C GLN A 49 3.35 -7.25 4.56
N GLN A 50 2.38 -7.64 5.40
CA GLN A 50 1.08 -8.15 4.94
C GLN A 50 0.30 -7.07 4.17
N PHE A 51 0.29 -5.83 4.67
CA PHE A 51 -0.32 -4.69 3.97
C PHE A 51 0.37 -4.41 2.63
N ALA A 52 1.70 -4.50 2.59
CA ALA A 52 2.46 -4.30 1.36
C ALA A 52 2.10 -5.34 0.28
N ALA A 53 1.91 -6.60 0.66
CA ALA A 53 1.47 -7.65 -0.26
C ALA A 53 0.06 -7.38 -0.82
N LEU A 54 -0.92 -7.13 0.06
CA LEU A 54 -2.31 -6.90 -0.34
C LEU A 54 -2.48 -5.64 -1.22
N THR A 55 -1.73 -4.59 -0.92
CA THR A 55 -1.74 -3.37 -1.74
C THR A 55 -0.94 -3.51 -3.04
N GLY A 56 0.03 -4.44 -3.08
CA GLY A 56 0.67 -4.87 -4.32
C GLY A 56 -0.32 -5.47 -5.31
N ASP A 57 -1.21 -6.35 -4.83
CA ASP A 57 -2.28 -6.93 -5.67
C ASP A 57 -3.23 -5.86 -6.21
N LEU A 58 -3.58 -4.86 -5.38
CA LEU A 58 -4.38 -3.71 -5.83
C LEU A 58 -3.66 -2.87 -6.88
N ALA A 59 -2.35 -2.64 -6.73
CA ALA A 59 -1.55 -1.92 -7.71
C ALA A 59 -1.51 -2.64 -9.07
N LEU A 60 -1.45 -3.98 -9.07
CA LEU A 60 -1.55 -4.78 -10.29
C LEU A 60 -2.91 -4.65 -10.97
N ARG A 61 -4.01 -4.65 -10.20
CA ARG A 61 -5.37 -4.42 -10.75
C ARG A 61 -5.48 -3.05 -11.40
N LYS A 62 -4.97 -2.01 -10.73
CA LYS A 62 -4.90 -0.63 -11.24
C LYS A 62 -4.18 -0.56 -12.59
N LYS A 63 -3.03 -1.22 -12.72
CA LYS A 63 -2.26 -1.27 -13.98
C LYS A 63 -3.02 -1.97 -15.11
N ASN A 64 -3.82 -2.99 -14.77
CA ASN A 64 -4.58 -3.79 -15.73
C ASN A 64 -5.96 -3.20 -16.08
N GLY A 65 -6.29 -1.99 -15.60
CA GLY A 65 -7.60 -1.37 -15.84
C GLY A 65 -8.78 -2.10 -15.19
N LYS A 66 -8.50 -2.98 -14.21
CA LYS A 66 -9.54 -3.69 -13.46
C LYS A 66 -9.88 -2.89 -12.20
N PRO A 67 -11.17 -2.66 -11.90
CA PRO A 67 -11.59 -1.95 -10.69
C PRO A 67 -11.16 -2.66 -9.39
#